data_AF-A0A523FVU7-F1
#
_entry.id   AF-A0A523FVU7-F1
#
_cell.length_a   1.000
_cell.length_b   1.000
_cell.length_c   1.000
_cell.angle_alpha   90.00
_cell.angle_beta   90.00
_cell.angle_gamma   90.00
#
_symmetry.space_group_name_H-M   'P 1'
#
loop_
_entity.id
_entity.type
_entity.pdbx_description
1 polymer ?
#
loop_
_entity_poly.entity_id
_entity_poly.type
_entity_poly.pdbx_seq_one_letter_code
_entity_poly.pdbx_strand_id
1 'polypeptide(L)'
;MFRAIVYAAVLSGIISGIFVSAVQAVRVVPLILEAEKYEAAASADVGSGSERDVGAGLESGDEDKAWAPDGVFERIAFTVSANLLAAIGYALLLAAAFAATGSGDWHSGLLWGLGGFAAFALAPALGLPPELPGAAAAELGARQAWWGGTAAATAAGLALVVRSRHPYSAVLGILLIALPHLIGAPEPQNHEGVAPEALARAFVVASLITNFLFWAVLGAATGFFFDRLGHSS
;
A
#
# COMPACT_ATOMS: atom_id res chain seq x y z
N MET A 1 19.18 -15.80 -17.02
CA MET A 1 18.89 -15.44 -15.61
C MET A 1 18.64 -13.94 -15.43
N PHE A 2 19.65 -13.06 -15.38
CA PHE A 2 19.43 -11.61 -15.11
C PHE A 2 18.45 -10.93 -16.10
N ARG A 3 18.59 -11.19 -17.40
CA ARG A 3 17.66 -10.66 -18.43
C ARG A 3 16.21 -11.10 -18.20
N ALA A 4 15.99 -12.35 -17.79
CA ALA A 4 14.65 -12.88 -17.53
C ALA A 4 14.01 -12.19 -16.32
N ILE A 5 14.78 -11.93 -15.25
CA ILE A 5 14.32 -11.18 -14.07
C ILE A 5 13.84 -9.79 -14.48
N VAL A 6 14.69 -9.03 -15.19
CA VAL A 6 14.37 -7.63 -15.55
C VAL A 6 13.18 -7.57 -16.49
N TYR A 7 13.13 -8.39 -17.55
CA TYR A 7 12.02 -8.37 -18.50
C TYR A 7 10.70 -8.84 -17.90
N ALA A 8 10.72 -9.93 -17.10
CA ALA A 8 9.53 -10.39 -16.40
C ALA A 8 9.00 -9.32 -15.45
N ALA A 9 9.88 -8.65 -14.71
CA ALA A 9 9.51 -7.60 -13.78
C ALA A 9 8.92 -6.36 -14.47
N VAL A 10 9.55 -5.88 -15.55
CA VAL A 10 9.06 -4.70 -16.28
C VAL A 10 7.69 -4.97 -16.91
N LEU A 11 7.53 -6.11 -17.61
CA LEU A 11 6.24 -6.45 -18.25
C LEU A 11 5.13 -6.63 -17.21
N SER A 12 5.41 -7.36 -16.13
CA SER A 12 4.44 -7.60 -15.05
C SER A 12 4.10 -6.33 -14.31
N GLY A 13 5.10 -5.50 -14.02
CA GLY A 13 4.93 -4.21 -13.36
C GLY A 13 4.09 -3.24 -14.19
N ILE A 14 4.27 -3.21 -15.51
CA ILE A 14 3.41 -2.39 -16.39
C ILE A 14 1.97 -2.88 -16.36
N ILE A 15 1.73 -4.18 -16.55
CA ILE A 15 0.38 -4.75 -16.61
C ILE A 15 -0.34 -4.54 -15.27
N SER A 16 0.30 -4.91 -14.16
CA SER A 16 -0.29 -4.78 -12.83
C SER A 16 -0.42 -3.31 -12.39
N GLY A 17 0.52 -2.44 -12.76
CA GLY A 17 0.48 -1.01 -12.46
C GLY A 17 -0.65 -0.28 -13.20
N ILE A 18 -0.87 -0.57 -14.48
CA ILE A 18 -2.05 -0.06 -15.22
C ILE A 18 -3.34 -0.59 -14.59
N PHE A 19 -3.39 -1.90 -14.33
CA PHE A 19 -4.56 -2.55 -13.76
C PHE A 19 -4.94 -1.95 -12.40
N VAL A 20 -3.99 -1.82 -11.46
CA VAL A 20 -4.30 -1.26 -10.13
C VAL A 20 -4.70 0.20 -10.21
N SER A 21 -4.12 0.97 -11.13
CA SER A 21 -4.50 2.37 -11.34
C SER A 21 -5.97 2.49 -11.80
N ALA A 22 -6.42 1.61 -12.69
CA ALA A 22 -7.82 1.57 -13.12
C ALA A 22 -8.76 1.18 -11.97
N VAL A 23 -8.37 0.19 -11.16
CA VAL A 23 -9.16 -0.23 -9.98
C VAL A 23 -9.25 0.90 -8.95
N GLN A 24 -8.13 1.57 -8.64
CA GLN A 24 -8.09 2.71 -7.72
C GLN A 24 -8.98 3.85 -8.20
N ALA A 25 -8.94 4.17 -9.50
CA ALA A 25 -9.77 5.23 -10.09
C ALA A 25 -11.28 5.00 -9.87
N VAL A 26 -11.72 3.74 -9.87
CA VAL A 26 -13.14 3.39 -9.71
C VAL A 26 -13.53 3.13 -8.25
N ARG A 27 -12.60 2.63 -7.41
CA ARG A 27 -12.94 2.13 -6.06
C ARG A 27 -12.44 3.00 -4.92
N VAL A 28 -11.29 3.63 -5.09
CA VAL A 28 -10.58 4.33 -4.02
C VAL A 28 -10.73 5.85 -4.19
N VAL A 29 -10.51 6.36 -5.40
CA VAL A 29 -10.59 7.80 -5.70
C VAL A 29 -11.95 8.42 -5.35
N PRO A 30 -13.11 7.80 -5.64
CA PRO A 30 -14.39 8.39 -5.26
C PRO A 30 -14.55 8.58 -3.74
N LEU A 31 -14.01 7.65 -2.95
CA LEU A 31 -14.06 7.72 -1.48
C LEU A 31 -13.16 8.82 -0.93
N ILE A 32 -11.99 9.03 -1.55
CA ILE A 32 -11.08 10.14 -1.25
C ILE A 32 -11.79 11.47 -1.51
N LEU A 33 -12.36 11.65 -2.71
CA LEU A 33 -13.06 12.88 -3.09
C LEU A 33 -14.30 13.15 -2.22
N GLU A 34 -14.94 12.10 -1.71
CA GLU A 34 -16.04 12.23 -0.76
C GLU A 34 -15.54 12.66 0.62
N ALA A 35 -14.43 12.10 1.10
CA ALA A 35 -13.82 12.48 2.37
C ALA A 35 -13.33 13.93 2.39
N GLU A 36 -12.72 14.40 1.30
CA GLU A 36 -12.25 15.78 1.13
C GLU A 36 -13.38 16.81 1.33
N LYS A 37 -14.64 16.47 1.01
CA LYS A 37 -15.79 17.37 1.25
C LYS A 37 -16.05 17.60 2.74
N TYR A 38 -15.86 16.58 3.56
CA TYR A 38 -16.03 16.69 5.01
C TYR A 38 -14.88 17.50 5.63
N GLU A 39 -13.64 17.29 5.18
CA GLU A 39 -12.48 18.07 5.60
C GLU A 39 -12.61 19.56 5.23
N ALA A 40 -13.07 19.85 4.01
CA ALA A 40 -13.35 21.21 3.57
C ALA A 40 -14.47 21.88 4.38
N ALA A 41 -15.54 21.14 4.72
CA ALA A 41 -16.64 21.64 5.53
C ALA A 41 -16.22 21.96 6.97
N ALA A 42 -15.42 21.09 7.61
CA ALA A 42 -14.92 21.35 8.95
C ALA A 42 -13.94 22.54 9.00
N SER A 43 -13.12 22.70 7.95
CA SER A 43 -12.23 23.86 7.84
C SER A 43 -13.00 25.18 7.73
N ALA A 44 -14.17 25.17 7.08
CA ALA A 44 -15.03 26.35 6.97
C ALA A 44 -15.73 26.71 8.31
N ASP A 45 -16.08 25.71 9.12
CA ASP A 45 -16.78 25.91 10.40
C ASP A 45 -15.85 26.52 11.47
N VAL A 46 -14.57 26.12 11.48
CA VAL A 46 -13.53 26.72 12.34
C VAL A 46 -13.25 28.19 11.97
N GLY A 47 -13.43 28.56 10.70
CA GLY A 47 -13.26 29.94 10.22
C GLY A 47 -14.40 30.91 10.57
N SER A 48 -15.60 30.40 10.90
CA SER A 48 -16.78 31.24 11.21
C SER A 48 -16.87 31.66 12.69
N GLY A 49 -15.96 31.19 13.56
CA GLY A 49 -15.98 31.44 15.01
C GLY A 49 -15.14 32.62 15.51
N SER A 50 -14.45 33.36 14.63
CA SER A 50 -13.57 34.47 15.01
C SER A 50 -14.05 35.83 14.51
N GLU A 51 -15.17 36.33 15.04
CA GLU A 51 -15.42 37.77 15.08
C GLU A 51 -14.51 38.41 16.13
N ARG A 52 -13.33 38.87 15.70
CA ARG A 52 -12.53 39.88 16.40
C ARG A 52 -11.67 40.67 15.40
N ASP A 53 -12.30 41.73 14.91
CA ASP A 53 -11.81 43.08 14.62
C ASP A 53 -10.29 43.37 14.39
N VAL A 54 -10.05 44.01 13.23
CA VAL A 54 -8.98 44.96 12.81
C VAL A 54 -7.51 44.53 12.77
N GLY A 55 -6.90 44.62 11.57
CA GLY A 55 -5.44 44.71 11.43
C GLY A 55 -4.95 44.52 9.99
N ALA A 56 -4.49 45.60 9.37
CA ALA A 56 -3.99 45.66 8.01
C ALA A 56 -2.68 44.89 7.79
N GLY A 57 -2.51 44.40 6.55
CA GLY A 57 -1.21 44.22 5.90
C GLY A 57 -0.24 43.27 6.59
N LEU A 58 -0.39 41.98 6.33
CA LEU A 58 0.71 41.04 6.42
C LEU A 58 0.85 40.34 5.08
N GLU A 59 2.01 40.56 4.48
CA GLU A 59 2.55 39.85 3.34
C GLU A 59 2.19 38.37 3.44
N SER A 60 1.53 37.84 2.41
CA SER A 60 1.42 36.40 2.22
C SER A 60 2.84 35.88 1.99
N GLY A 61 3.53 35.57 3.09
CA GLY A 61 4.72 34.75 3.06
C GLY A 61 4.40 33.50 2.26
N ASP A 62 5.38 33.06 1.47
CA ASP A 62 5.40 31.74 0.87
C ASP A 62 5.29 30.70 1.99
N GLU A 63 4.06 30.44 2.43
CA GLU A 63 3.74 29.24 3.18
C GLU A 63 4.06 28.09 2.24
N ASP A 64 4.95 27.20 2.67
CA ASP A 64 5.38 25.97 2.03
C ASP A 64 4.16 25.14 1.56
N LYS A 65 3.53 25.54 0.45
CA LYS A 65 2.49 24.75 -0.19
C LYS A 65 3.20 23.53 -0.74
N ALA A 66 3.07 22.43 -0.01
CA ALA A 66 3.49 21.11 -0.46
C ALA A 66 3.06 20.95 -1.92
N TRP A 67 4.04 20.75 -2.80
CA TRP A 67 3.80 20.70 -4.24
C TRP A 67 2.66 19.73 -4.54
N ALA A 68 1.64 20.22 -5.25
CA ALA A 68 0.50 19.45 -5.69
C ALA A 68 0.35 19.65 -7.20
N PRO A 69 0.06 18.60 -8.00
CA PRO A 69 -0.12 18.76 -9.43
C PRO A 69 -1.29 19.70 -9.73
N ASP A 70 -1.06 20.65 -10.63
CA ASP A 70 -1.96 21.78 -10.91
C ASP A 70 -3.18 21.33 -11.74
N GLY A 71 -3.03 20.27 -12.54
CA GLY A 71 -4.07 19.75 -13.45
C GLY A 71 -4.53 18.31 -13.17
N VAL A 72 -5.78 18.00 -13.52
CA VAL A 72 -6.36 16.64 -13.43
C VAL A 72 -5.53 15.61 -14.21
N PHE A 73 -5.08 15.97 -15.41
CA PHE A 73 -4.22 15.11 -16.22
C PHE A 73 -2.89 14.81 -15.52
N GLU A 74 -2.27 15.83 -14.94
CA GLU A 74 -0.99 15.72 -14.25
C GLU A 74 -1.12 14.80 -13.01
N ARG A 75 -2.20 14.95 -12.22
CA ARG A 75 -2.52 14.05 -11.11
C ARG A 75 -2.65 12.59 -11.54
N ILE A 76 -3.38 12.34 -12.63
CA ILE A 76 -3.55 10.99 -13.18
C ILE A 76 -2.20 10.44 -13.65
N ALA A 77 -1.43 11.23 -14.40
CA ALA A 77 -0.14 10.81 -14.93
C ALA A 77 0.86 10.46 -13.82
N PHE A 78 0.97 11.29 -12.78
CA PHE A 78 1.84 11.01 -11.63
C PHE A 78 1.38 9.79 -10.84
N THR A 79 0.07 9.65 -10.60
CA THR A 79 -0.49 8.49 -9.87
C THR A 79 -0.21 7.19 -10.62
N VAL A 80 -0.50 7.15 -11.93
CA VAL A 80 -0.22 5.98 -12.78
C VAL A 80 1.27 5.68 -12.81
N SER A 81 2.12 6.71 -12.97
CA SER A 81 3.57 6.51 -12.99
C SER A 81 4.10 5.96 -11.66
N ALA A 82 3.65 6.51 -10.53
CA ALA A 82 4.02 6.01 -9.21
C ALA A 82 3.61 4.54 -9.04
N ASN A 83 2.39 4.17 -9.44
CA ASN A 83 1.92 2.80 -9.41
C ASN A 83 2.75 1.87 -10.30
N LEU A 84 3.14 2.31 -11.50
CA LEU A 84 4.00 1.55 -12.41
C LEU A 84 5.37 1.29 -11.79
N LEU A 85 6.02 2.34 -11.26
CA LEU A 85 7.36 2.21 -10.65
C LEU A 85 7.31 1.27 -9.44
N ALA A 86 6.31 1.44 -8.57
CA ALA A 86 6.12 0.57 -7.41
C ALA A 86 5.88 -0.89 -7.85
N ALA A 87 5.02 -1.10 -8.84
CA ALA A 87 4.71 -2.43 -9.37
C ALA A 87 5.95 -3.11 -9.97
N ILE A 88 6.77 -2.39 -10.73
CA ILE A 88 8.04 -2.91 -11.27
C ILE A 88 8.99 -3.27 -10.13
N GLY A 89 9.10 -2.42 -9.09
CA GLY A 89 9.91 -2.69 -7.90
C GLY A 89 9.50 -3.99 -7.19
N TYR A 90 8.21 -4.17 -6.92
CA TYR A 90 7.70 -5.42 -6.33
C TYR A 90 7.86 -6.63 -7.25
N ALA A 91 7.68 -6.46 -8.57
CA ALA A 91 7.90 -7.53 -9.54
C ALA A 91 9.37 -7.99 -9.55
N LEU A 92 10.33 -7.07 -9.38
CA LEU A 92 11.76 -7.41 -9.26
C LEU A 92 12.03 -8.25 -8.02
N LEU A 93 11.42 -7.90 -6.88
CA LEU A 93 11.55 -8.69 -5.64
C LEU A 93 10.99 -10.11 -5.83
N LEU A 94 9.82 -10.24 -6.46
CA LEU A 94 9.22 -11.53 -6.76
C LEU A 94 10.09 -12.36 -7.72
N ALA A 95 10.56 -11.76 -8.81
CA ALA A 95 11.44 -12.44 -9.76
C ALA A 95 12.78 -12.85 -9.15
N ALA A 96 13.32 -12.06 -8.22
CA ALA A 96 14.50 -12.43 -7.45
C ALA A 96 14.23 -13.60 -6.50
N ALA A 97 13.07 -13.62 -5.84
CA ALA A 97 12.64 -14.75 -5.01
C ALA A 97 12.51 -16.04 -5.84
N PHE A 98 11.87 -15.96 -7.01
CA PHE A 98 11.74 -17.08 -7.96
C PHE A 98 13.10 -17.65 -8.38
N ALA A 99 14.04 -16.77 -8.72
CA ALA A 99 15.40 -17.18 -9.06
C ALA A 99 16.12 -17.87 -7.89
N ALA A 100 15.88 -17.43 -6.64
CA ALA A 100 16.48 -18.02 -5.44
C ALA A 100 15.86 -19.35 -5.04
N THR A 101 14.57 -19.56 -5.28
CA THR A 101 13.84 -20.77 -4.88
C THR A 101 13.65 -21.79 -6.00
N GLY A 102 13.92 -21.42 -7.25
CA GLY A 102 13.66 -22.25 -8.42
C GLY A 102 12.16 -22.46 -8.70
N SER A 103 11.29 -21.63 -8.13
CA SER A 103 9.83 -21.61 -8.40
C SER A 103 9.54 -20.54 -9.43
N GLY A 104 8.70 -20.78 -10.43
CA GLY A 104 8.52 -19.77 -11.48
C GLY A 104 7.28 -19.84 -12.36
N ASP A 105 6.33 -20.75 -12.16
CA ASP A 105 5.10 -20.77 -12.97
C ASP A 105 4.03 -19.77 -12.47
N TRP A 106 2.94 -19.61 -13.21
CA TRP A 106 1.88 -18.66 -12.84
C TRP A 106 1.15 -19.04 -11.55
N HIS A 107 1.04 -20.33 -11.23
CA HIS A 107 0.43 -20.80 -9.98
C HIS A 107 1.29 -20.44 -8.76
N SER A 108 2.58 -20.79 -8.79
CA SER A 108 3.51 -20.41 -7.73
C SER A 108 3.65 -18.89 -7.65
N GLY A 109 3.67 -18.21 -8.80
CA GLY A 109 3.63 -16.75 -8.87
C GLY A 109 2.43 -16.15 -8.16
N LEU A 110 1.23 -16.69 -8.35
CA LEU A 110 0.02 -16.27 -7.63
C LEU A 110 0.18 -16.46 -6.12
N LEU A 111 0.68 -17.61 -5.67
CA LEU A 111 0.89 -17.87 -4.22
C LEU A 111 1.91 -16.91 -3.60
N TRP A 112 3.00 -16.62 -4.30
CA TRP A 112 3.97 -15.62 -3.88
C TRP A 112 3.38 -14.21 -3.86
N GLY A 113 2.53 -13.87 -4.84
CA GLY A 113 1.75 -12.64 -4.85
C GLY A 113 0.85 -12.53 -3.61
N LEU A 114 0.11 -13.59 -3.27
CA LEU A 114 -0.71 -13.65 -2.06
C LEU A 114 0.11 -13.54 -0.77
N GLY A 115 1.32 -14.12 -0.74
CA GLY A 115 2.27 -13.92 0.35
C GLY A 115 2.73 -12.46 0.48
N GLY A 116 2.99 -11.81 -0.65
CA GLY A 116 3.28 -10.37 -0.70
C GLY A 116 2.12 -9.51 -0.21
N PHE A 117 0.88 -9.83 -0.62
CA PHE A 117 -0.33 -9.18 -0.10
C PHE A 117 -0.43 -9.34 1.42
N ALA A 118 -0.22 -10.57 1.93
CA ALA A 118 -0.28 -10.84 3.35
C ALA A 118 0.74 -10.01 4.14
N ALA A 119 1.98 -9.93 3.64
CA ALA A 119 3.08 -9.23 4.30
C ALA A 119 3.00 -7.71 4.20
N PHE A 120 2.74 -7.15 3.02
CA PHE A 120 2.84 -5.70 2.78
C PHE A 120 1.52 -4.94 2.91
N ALA A 121 0.38 -5.63 2.89
CA ALA A 121 -0.94 -5.00 2.95
C ALA A 121 -1.81 -5.53 4.08
N LEU A 122 -2.10 -6.84 4.10
CA LEU A 122 -3.09 -7.41 5.01
C LEU A 122 -2.66 -7.32 6.48
N ALA A 123 -1.50 -7.87 6.83
CA ALA A 123 -1.04 -7.88 8.22
C ALA A 123 -0.87 -6.45 8.75
N PRO A 124 -0.17 -5.53 8.07
CA PRO A 124 -0.10 -4.14 8.54
C PRO A 124 -1.48 -3.49 8.71
N ALA A 125 -2.43 -3.72 7.79
CA ALA A 125 -3.77 -3.15 7.87
C ALA A 125 -4.61 -3.63 9.06
N LEU A 126 -4.25 -4.74 9.72
CA LEU A 126 -4.91 -5.19 10.94
C LEU A 126 -4.58 -4.31 12.15
N GLY A 127 -3.44 -3.62 12.15
CA GLY A 127 -3.07 -2.67 13.20
C GLY A 127 -3.14 -1.22 12.75
N LEU A 128 -2.68 -0.91 11.54
CA LEU A 128 -2.74 0.41 10.91
C LEU A 128 -3.60 0.33 9.64
N PRO A 129 -4.94 0.32 9.77
CA PRO A 129 -5.82 0.28 8.61
C PRO A 129 -5.59 1.50 7.69
N PRO A 130 -5.83 1.38 6.37
CA PRO A 130 -5.76 2.52 5.47
C PRO A 130 -6.67 3.66 5.93
N GLU A 131 -6.09 4.86 6.06
CA GLU A 131 -6.77 6.06 6.55
C GLU A 131 -7.19 6.98 5.40
N LEU A 132 -8.35 7.62 5.56
CA LEU A 132 -8.79 8.68 4.65
C LEU A 132 -7.98 9.97 4.87
N PRO A 133 -7.91 10.87 3.87
CA PRO A 133 -7.42 12.22 4.09
C PRO A 133 -8.14 12.90 5.26
N GLY A 134 -7.41 13.69 6.04
CA GLY A 134 -7.94 14.39 7.21
C GLY A 134 -8.19 13.51 8.45
N ALA A 135 -7.84 12.22 8.43
CA ALA A 135 -7.89 11.38 9.62
C ALA A 135 -6.78 11.74 10.62
N ALA A 136 -7.11 11.74 11.91
CA ALA A 136 -6.11 11.87 12.96
C ALA A 136 -5.17 10.65 12.94
N ALA A 137 -3.87 10.91 12.85
CA ALA A 137 -2.89 9.87 12.64
C ALA A 137 -1.71 9.99 13.62
N ALA A 138 -1.15 8.84 14.01
CA ALA A 138 0.05 8.80 14.85
C ALA A 138 1.26 9.39 14.11
N GLU A 139 2.32 9.68 14.87
CA GLU A 139 3.61 10.15 14.35
C GLU A 139 4.08 9.23 13.20
N LEU A 140 4.51 9.84 12.09
CA LEU A 140 4.76 9.12 10.84
C LEU A 140 5.89 8.11 10.99
N GLY A 141 7.00 8.48 11.64
CA GLY A 141 8.14 7.60 11.88
C GLY A 141 7.76 6.33 12.64
N ALA A 142 6.97 6.46 13.71
CA ALA A 142 6.46 5.34 14.48
C ALA A 142 5.61 4.39 13.62
N ARG A 143 4.71 4.92 12.78
CA ARG A 143 3.89 4.12 11.87
C ARG A 143 4.73 3.39 10.82
N GLN A 144 5.73 4.07 10.22
CA GLN A 144 6.62 3.46 9.24
C GLN A 144 7.47 2.34 9.86
N ALA A 145 7.99 2.54 11.07
CA ALA A 145 8.75 1.54 11.79
C ALA A 145 7.89 0.30 12.12
N TRP A 146 6.67 0.53 12.61
CA TRP A 146 5.73 -0.55 12.92
C TRP A 146 5.28 -1.29 11.65
N TRP A 147 4.96 -0.56 10.58
CA TRP A 147 4.60 -1.14 9.28
C TRP A 147 5.72 -2.02 8.73
N GLY A 148 6.96 -1.49 8.71
CA GLY A 148 8.13 -2.23 8.23
C GLY A 148 8.44 -3.45 9.09
N GLY A 149 8.34 -3.33 10.42
CA GLY A 149 8.48 -4.45 11.35
C GLY A 149 7.43 -5.53 11.13
N THR A 150 6.16 -5.15 10.94
CA THR A 150 5.06 -6.07 10.67
C THR A 150 5.23 -6.79 9.34
N ALA A 151 5.63 -6.06 8.29
CA ALA A 151 5.87 -6.64 6.97
C ALA A 151 7.04 -7.63 7.00
N ALA A 152 8.16 -7.27 7.64
CA ALA A 152 9.32 -8.14 7.77
C ALA A 152 9.01 -9.40 8.60
N ALA A 153 8.34 -9.24 9.75
CA ALA A 153 7.93 -10.35 10.60
C ALA A 153 6.97 -11.30 9.88
N THR A 154 6.01 -10.75 9.12
CA THR A 154 5.05 -11.54 8.35
C THR A 154 5.73 -12.30 7.21
N ALA A 155 6.59 -11.64 6.44
CA ALA A 155 7.33 -12.28 5.35
C ALA A 155 8.24 -13.41 5.89
N ALA A 156 8.98 -13.17 6.98
CA ALA A 156 9.81 -14.19 7.61
C ALA A 156 8.98 -15.33 8.20
N GLY A 157 7.85 -15.02 8.84
CA GLY A 157 6.94 -16.01 9.40
C GLY A 157 6.32 -16.92 8.34
N LEU A 158 5.84 -16.35 7.23
CA LEU A 158 5.36 -17.10 6.08
C LEU A 158 6.47 -17.98 5.48
N ALA A 159 7.69 -17.46 5.34
CA ALA A 159 8.82 -18.24 4.85
C ALA A 159 9.16 -19.43 5.77
N LEU A 160 9.07 -19.26 7.10
CA LEU A 160 9.26 -20.35 8.06
C LEU A 160 8.14 -21.40 7.94
N VAL A 161 6.88 -20.97 7.86
CA VAL A 161 5.73 -21.87 7.75
C VAL A 161 5.79 -22.69 6.45
N VAL A 162 6.05 -22.06 5.31
CA VAL A 162 5.99 -22.72 4.00
C VAL A 162 7.21 -23.60 3.74
N ARG A 163 8.40 -23.19 4.19
CA ARG A 163 9.65 -23.85 3.79
C ARG A 163 10.14 -24.91 4.77
N SER A 164 9.57 -24.96 5.97
CA SER A 164 10.03 -25.89 7.00
C SER A 164 9.25 -27.20 7.01
N ARG A 165 9.95 -28.31 7.29
CA ARG A 165 9.34 -29.65 7.45
C ARG A 165 9.05 -30.02 8.90
N HIS A 166 9.46 -29.18 9.85
CA HIS A 166 9.27 -29.42 11.28
C HIS A 166 8.11 -28.59 11.83
N PRO A 167 7.25 -29.14 12.70
CA PRO A 167 6.11 -28.40 13.25
C PRO A 167 6.55 -27.22 14.12
N TYR A 168 7.70 -27.31 14.79
CA TYR A 168 8.22 -26.23 15.65
C TYR A 168 8.51 -24.93 14.90
N SER A 169 9.01 -25.01 13.67
CA SER A 169 9.27 -23.84 12.83
C SER A 169 7.99 -23.22 12.28
N ALA A 170 6.94 -24.02 12.07
CA ALA A 170 5.62 -23.49 11.75
C ALA A 170 5.04 -22.71 12.95
N VAL A 171 5.16 -23.25 14.17
CA VAL A 171 4.77 -22.55 15.40
C VAL A 171 5.55 -21.25 15.55
N LEU A 172 6.87 -21.27 15.37
CA LEU A 172 7.70 -20.06 15.43
C LEU A 172 7.28 -19.03 14.37
N GLY A 173 6.96 -19.45 13.15
CA GLY A 173 6.49 -18.56 12.10
C GLY A 173 5.16 -17.90 12.42
N ILE A 174 4.20 -18.65 12.99
CA ILE A 174 2.92 -18.10 13.47
C ILE A 174 3.15 -17.09 14.60
N LEU A 175 4.01 -17.42 15.57
CA LEU A 175 4.34 -16.50 16.66
C LEU A 175 4.99 -15.22 16.13
N LEU A 176 5.85 -15.33 15.11
CA LEU A 176 6.49 -14.18 14.49
C LEU A 176 5.47 -13.28 13.77
N ILE A 177 4.48 -13.87 13.08
CA ILE A 177 3.36 -13.11 12.47
C ILE A 177 2.52 -12.42 13.55
N ALA A 178 2.27 -13.08 14.68
CA ALA A 178 1.45 -12.52 15.75
C ALA A 178 2.18 -11.42 16.55
N LEU A 179 3.51 -11.46 16.64
CA LEU A 179 4.30 -10.60 17.51
C LEU A 179 4.04 -9.09 17.33
N PRO A 180 4.03 -8.52 16.11
CA PRO A 180 3.74 -7.09 15.92
C PRO A 180 2.34 -6.68 16.42
N HIS A 181 1.36 -7.59 16.31
CA HIS A 181 -0.01 -7.37 16.78
C HIS A 181 -0.13 -7.42 18.30
N LEU A 182 0.72 -8.21 18.96
CA LEU A 182 0.80 -8.25 20.43
C LEU A 182 1.48 -7.01 21.01
N ILE A 183 2.43 -6.42 20.28
CA ILE A 183 3.07 -5.14 20.64
C ILE A 183 2.06 -3.99 20.50
N GLY A 184 1.16 -4.07 19.53
CA GLY A 184 0.17 -3.04 19.24
C GLY A 184 0.69 -2.00 18.25
N ALA A 185 -0.22 -1.44 17.45
CA ALA A 185 0.10 -0.38 16.51
C ALA A 185 0.16 0.99 17.21
N PRO A 186 0.98 1.94 16.71
CA PRO A 186 0.98 3.32 17.22
C PRO A 186 -0.39 3.98 17.02
N GLU A 187 -0.98 4.49 18.10
CA GLU A 187 -2.27 5.18 18.07
C GLU A 187 -2.09 6.72 18.02
N PRO A 188 -3.02 7.43 17.38
CA PRO A 188 -3.02 8.89 17.39
C PRO A 188 -3.36 9.43 18.78
N GLN A 189 -2.86 10.63 19.11
CA GLN A 189 -3.17 11.28 20.39
C GLN A 189 -4.65 11.69 20.49
N ASN A 190 -5.26 12.04 19.36
CA ASN A 190 -6.67 12.38 19.24
C ASN A 190 -7.33 11.41 18.27
N HIS A 191 -8.56 11.00 18.54
CA HIS A 191 -9.32 10.06 17.70
C HIS A 191 -10.35 10.77 16.82
N GLU A 192 -10.19 12.07 16.61
CA GLU A 192 -11.16 12.88 15.86
C GLU A 192 -10.95 12.71 14.35
N GLY A 193 -11.90 12.03 13.71
CA GLY A 193 -12.03 11.97 12.26
C GLY A 193 -13.23 12.78 11.81
N VAL A 194 -13.04 13.63 10.80
CA VAL A 194 -14.09 14.52 10.28
C VAL A 194 -15.08 13.77 9.39
N ALA A 195 -14.63 12.70 8.73
CA ALA A 195 -15.45 11.90 7.83
C ALA A 195 -16.29 10.84 8.57
N PRO A 196 -17.49 10.50 8.08
CA PRO A 196 -18.32 9.45 8.67
C PRO A 196 -17.60 8.09 8.73
N GLU A 197 -17.79 7.33 9.81
CA GLU A 197 -17.15 6.02 9.98
C GLU A 197 -17.49 5.02 8.87
N ALA A 198 -18.70 5.11 8.30
CA ALA A 198 -19.11 4.24 7.20
C ALA A 198 -18.24 4.47 5.95
N LEU A 199 -17.82 5.71 5.71
CA LEU A 199 -16.91 6.07 4.62
C LEU A 199 -15.51 5.55 4.88
N ALA A 200 -15.01 5.68 6.11
CA ALA A 200 -13.71 5.13 6.52
C ALA A 200 -13.67 3.60 6.35
N ARG A 201 -14.71 2.88 6.79
CA ARG A 201 -14.82 1.42 6.58
C ARG A 201 -14.86 1.05 5.11
N ALA A 202 -15.61 1.79 4.29
CA ALA A 202 -15.64 1.56 2.84
C ALA A 202 -14.25 1.74 2.21
N PHE A 203 -13.48 2.73 2.66
CA PHE A 203 -12.12 2.99 2.20
C PHE A 203 -11.15 1.87 2.57
N VAL A 204 -11.20 1.37 3.81
CA VAL A 204 -10.40 0.21 4.24
C VAL A 204 -10.68 -1.01 3.35
N VAL A 205 -11.96 -1.33 3.14
CA VAL A 205 -12.36 -2.47 2.31
C VAL A 205 -11.93 -2.28 0.86
N ALA A 206 -12.16 -1.10 0.28
CA ALA A 206 -11.77 -0.80 -1.10
C ALA A 206 -10.24 -0.89 -1.29
N SER A 207 -9.47 -0.38 -0.33
CA SER A 207 -8.01 -0.41 -0.35
C SER A 207 -7.45 -1.83 -0.22
N LEU A 208 -8.02 -2.65 0.66
CA LEU A 208 -7.64 -4.06 0.82
C LEU A 208 -7.95 -4.90 -0.41
N ILE A 209 -9.16 -4.73 -0.99
CA ILE A 209 -9.54 -5.43 -2.24
C ILE A 209 -8.61 -5.01 -3.38
N THR A 210 -8.31 -3.72 -3.49
CA THR A 210 -7.42 -3.20 -4.54
C THR A 210 -6.01 -3.79 -4.40
N ASN A 211 -5.45 -3.83 -3.18
CA ASN A 211 -4.17 -4.44 -2.91
C ASN A 211 -4.17 -5.95 -3.18
N PHE A 212 -5.23 -6.67 -2.79
CA PHE A 212 -5.37 -8.09 -3.07
C PHE A 212 -5.33 -8.36 -4.58
N LEU A 213 -6.11 -7.63 -5.37
CA LEU A 213 -6.15 -7.79 -6.83
C LEU A 213 -4.80 -7.42 -7.47
N PHE A 214 -4.18 -6.33 -7.01
CA PHE A 214 -2.85 -5.92 -7.47
C PHE A 214 -1.81 -7.03 -7.27
N TRP A 215 -1.69 -7.55 -6.05
CA TRP A 215 -0.72 -8.60 -5.72
C TRP A 215 -1.00 -9.93 -6.43
N ALA A 216 -2.28 -10.28 -6.61
CA ALA A 216 -2.66 -11.47 -7.36
C ALA A 216 -2.24 -11.37 -8.83
N VAL A 217 -2.55 -10.25 -9.49
CA VAL A 217 -2.18 -9.99 -10.89
C VAL A 217 -0.66 -9.89 -11.04
N LEU A 218 0.00 -9.14 -10.15
CA LEU A 218 1.45 -8.97 -10.14
C LEU A 218 2.15 -10.33 -10.00
N GLY A 219 1.76 -11.14 -9.02
CA GLY A 219 2.34 -12.45 -8.77
C GLY A 219 2.15 -13.41 -9.94
N ALA A 220 0.93 -13.56 -10.43
CA ALA A 220 0.61 -14.44 -11.55
C ALA A 220 1.33 -14.01 -12.84
N ALA A 221 1.34 -12.72 -13.16
CA ALA A 221 2.05 -12.18 -14.33
C ALA A 221 3.56 -12.39 -14.20
N THR A 222 4.14 -12.09 -13.02
CA THR A 222 5.60 -12.23 -12.81
C THR A 222 6.02 -13.68 -12.96
N GLY A 223 5.27 -14.63 -12.38
CA GLY A 223 5.53 -16.06 -12.58
C GLY A 223 5.42 -16.43 -14.06
N PHE A 224 4.31 -16.12 -14.71
CA PHE A 224 4.09 -16.43 -16.12
C PHE A 224 5.24 -15.94 -17.03
N PHE A 225 5.66 -14.68 -16.92
CA PHE A 225 6.73 -14.14 -17.75
C PHE A 225 8.12 -14.70 -17.35
N PHE A 226 8.36 -14.92 -16.07
CA PHE A 226 9.62 -15.49 -15.59
C PHE A 226 9.83 -16.90 -16.14
N ASP A 227 8.81 -17.77 -16.09
CA ASP A 227 8.84 -19.10 -16.69
C ASP A 227 9.11 -19.04 -18.19
N ARG A 228 8.31 -18.25 -18.91
CA ARG A 228 8.37 -18.15 -20.37
C ARG A 228 9.73 -17.67 -20.88
N LEU A 229 10.32 -16.69 -20.20
CA LEU A 229 11.61 -16.11 -20.56
C LEU A 229 12.78 -16.96 -20.09
N GLY A 230 12.64 -17.70 -18.99
CA GLY A 230 13.64 -18.65 -18.50
C GLY A 230 13.88 -19.82 -19.45
N HIS A 231 12.84 -20.26 -20.17
CA HIS A 231 12.96 -21.30 -21.21
C HIS A 231 13.58 -20.82 -22.53
N SER A 232 13.80 -19.50 -22.70
CA SER A 232 14.31 -18.90 -23.94
C SER A 232 15.80 -18.54 -23.92
N SER A 233 16.50 -18.84 -22.82
CA SER A 233 17.92 -18.55 -22.61
C SER A 233 18.71 -19.82 -22.33
#